data_AF-A0A1G2B8H8-F1
#
_entry.id   AF-A0A1G2B8H8-F1
#
_cell.length_a   1.000
_cell.length_b   1.000
_cell.length_c   1.000
_cell.angle_alpha   90.00
_cell.angle_beta   90.00
_cell.angle_gamma   90.00
#
_symmetry.space_group_name_H-M   'P 1'
#
loop_
_entity.id
_entity.type
_entity.pdbx_description
1 polymer ?
#
loop_
_entity_poly.entity_id
_entity_poly.type
_entity_poly.pdbx_seq_one_letter_code
_entity_poly.pdbx_strand_id
1 'polypeptide(L)'
;MITYQYSPTKDVTAAWQTLKNWHWLRKNRMIFFLPTPVRFFRLFFRQPRPLQITCKENIQLFWVSSGTWGSYELPNSIFICPWGIKDMKSVITHEIAHLKHEDNAGGLSHEDKEKYIASRMTDRL
;
A
#
# COMPACT_ATOMS: atom_id res chain seq x y z
N MET A 1 9.33 4.99 -13.25
CA MET A 1 9.02 3.58 -13.57
C MET A 1 8.65 2.84 -12.28
N ILE A 2 7.74 1.85 -12.31
CA ILE A 2 7.41 1.06 -11.11
C ILE A 2 8.15 -0.27 -11.14
N THR A 3 8.89 -0.57 -10.08
CA THR A 3 9.56 -1.84 -9.88
C THR A 3 8.76 -2.69 -8.89
N TYR A 4 8.20 -3.80 -9.38
CA TYR A 4 7.45 -4.75 -8.56
C TYR A 4 8.40 -5.77 -7.94
N GLN A 5 8.32 -5.94 -6.63
CA GLN A 5 9.18 -6.87 -5.91
C GLN A 5 8.45 -7.49 -4.72
N TYR A 6 8.90 -8.69 -4.35
CA TYR A 6 8.58 -9.31 -3.08
C TYR A 6 9.86 -9.35 -2.24
N SER A 7 9.74 -8.97 -0.97
CA SER A 7 10.85 -9.01 -0.02
C SER A 7 10.39 -9.61 1.31
N PRO A 8 10.94 -10.77 1.73
CA PRO A 8 10.61 -11.40 3.01
C PRO A 8 10.81 -10.45 4.19
N THR A 9 11.84 -9.62 4.16
CA THR A 9 12.13 -8.68 5.27
C THR A 9 11.07 -7.59 5.37
N LYS A 10 10.65 -7.02 4.24
CA LYS A 10 9.58 -6.02 4.21
C LYS A 10 8.22 -6.62 4.59
N ASP A 11 7.96 -7.87 4.19
CA ASP A 11 6.74 -8.59 4.54
C ASP A 11 6.66 -8.87 6.05
N VAL A 12 7.76 -9.32 6.67
CA VAL A 12 7.86 -9.47 8.13
C VAL A 12 7.67 -8.14 8.85
N THR A 13 8.26 -7.06 8.36
CA THR A 13 8.06 -5.72 8.93
C THR A 13 6.59 -5.29 8.84
N ALA A 14 5.93 -5.51 7.69
CA ALA A 14 4.51 -5.21 7.51
C ALA A 14 3.62 -6.05 8.45
N ALA A 15 3.96 -7.33 8.63
CA ALA A 15 3.30 -8.21 9.59
C ALA A 15 3.42 -7.70 11.02
N TRP A 16 4.63 -7.32 11.43
CA TRP A 16 4.88 -6.76 12.76
C TRP A 16 4.10 -5.45 12.99
N GLN A 17 4.13 -4.53 12.03
CA GLN A 17 3.39 -3.27 12.11
C GLN A 17 1.87 -3.50 12.17
N THR A 18 1.35 -4.45 11.38
CA THR A 18 -0.07 -4.82 11.40
C THR A 18 -0.48 -5.34 12.77
N LEU A 19 0.33 -6.20 13.38
CA LEU A 19 0.07 -6.72 14.73
C LEU A 19 0.13 -5.62 15.78
N LYS A 20 1.14 -4.74 15.72
CA LYS A 20 1.29 -3.62 16.66
C LYS A 20 0.07 -2.68 16.60
N ASN A 21 -0.42 -2.42 15.39
CA ASN A 21 -1.50 -1.45 15.14
C ASN A 21 -2.90 -2.09 15.13
N TRP A 22 -3.05 -3.40 15.33
CA TRP A 22 -4.31 -4.12 15.11
C TRP A 22 -5.51 -3.56 15.90
N HIS A 23 -5.29 -3.15 17.15
CA HIS A 23 -6.33 -2.53 17.99
C HIS A 23 -6.83 -1.21 17.37
N TRP A 24 -5.91 -0.39 16.88
CA TRP A 24 -6.24 0.87 16.22
C TRP A 24 -6.93 0.65 14.87
N LEU A 25 -6.43 -0.30 14.05
CA LEU A 25 -7.07 -0.69 12.79
C LEU A 25 -8.52 -1.16 13.01
N ARG A 26 -8.73 -2.00 14.04
CA ARG A 26 -10.07 -2.50 14.41
C ARG A 26 -10.97 -1.40 14.94
N LYS A 27 -10.46 -0.49 15.79
CA LYS A 27 -11.22 0.65 16.33
C LYS A 27 -11.73 1.57 15.22
N ASN A 28 -10.91 1.80 14.20
CA ASN A 28 -11.25 2.64 13.05
C ASN A 28 -12.00 1.89 11.93
N ARG A 29 -12.42 0.64 12.16
CA ARG A 29 -13.18 -0.20 11.20
C ARG A 29 -12.51 -0.34 9.82
N MET A 30 -11.18 -0.30 9.78
CA MET A 30 -10.46 -0.46 8.52
C MET A 30 -10.42 -1.92 8.09
N ILE A 31 -10.38 -2.14 6.78
CA ILE A 31 -10.16 -3.48 6.21
C ILE A 31 -8.66 -3.78 6.29
N PHE A 32 -8.30 -4.81 7.04
CA PHE A 32 -6.93 -5.27 7.13
C PHE A 32 -6.83 -6.79 7.17
N PHE A 33 -5.64 -7.29 6.82
CA PHE A 33 -5.33 -8.70 6.74
C PHE A 33 -4.25 -9.04 7.76
N LEU A 34 -4.59 -9.91 8.71
CA LEU A 34 -3.61 -10.42 9.67
C LEU A 34 -2.55 -11.29 8.97
N PRO A 35 -1.31 -11.29 9.50
CA PRO A 35 -0.25 -12.14 8.98
C PRO A 35 -0.58 -13.61 9.22
N THR A 36 -0.47 -14.40 8.16
CA THR A 36 -0.60 -15.86 8.25
C THR A 36 0.52 -16.52 7.44
N PRO A 37 1.08 -17.65 7.91
CA PRO A 37 2.10 -18.37 7.16
C PRO A 37 1.64 -18.72 5.74
N VAL A 38 0.36 -19.09 5.59
CA VAL A 38 -0.24 -19.42 4.30
C VAL A 38 -0.15 -18.26 3.30
N ARG A 39 -0.47 -17.02 3.72
CA ARG A 39 -0.40 -15.84 2.84
C ARG A 39 1.04 -15.47 2.51
N PHE A 40 1.93 -15.57 3.49
CA PHE A 40 3.35 -15.34 3.33
C PHE A 40 3.94 -16.29 2.27
N PHE A 41 3.78 -17.60 2.45
CA PHE A 41 4.26 -18.59 1.48
C PHE A 41 3.60 -18.44 0.11
N ARG A 42 2.31 -18.08 0.07
CA ARG A 42 1.64 -17.83 -1.20
C ARG A 42 2.28 -16.68 -1.99
N LEU A 43 2.67 -15.58 -1.33
CA LEU A 43 3.38 -14.49 -2.01
C LEU A 43 4.82 -14.85 -2.35
N PHE A 44 5.49 -15.59 -1.48
CA PHE A 44 6.84 -16.08 -1.71
C PHE A 44 6.92 -16.90 -3.01
N PHE A 45 5.97 -17.83 -3.22
CA PHE A 45 5.95 -18.69 -4.40
C PHE A 45 5.21 -18.10 -5.61
N ARG A 46 4.21 -17.23 -5.38
CA ARG A 46 3.34 -16.73 -6.45
C ARG A 46 2.96 -15.27 -6.22
N GLN A 47 3.81 -14.40 -6.76
CA GLN A 47 3.58 -12.96 -6.76
C GLN A 47 2.44 -12.58 -7.74
N PRO A 48 1.66 -11.53 -7.44
CA PRO A 48 0.71 -10.96 -8.39
C PRO A 48 1.41 -10.48 -9.66
N ARG A 49 0.67 -10.47 -10.78
CA ARG A 49 1.21 -9.97 -12.05
C ARG A 49 1.51 -8.46 -11.94
N PRO A 50 2.67 -7.99 -12.42
CA PRO A 50 2.96 -6.57 -12.48
C PRO A 50 1.95 -5.89 -13.40
N LEU A 51 1.46 -4.72 -12.99
CA LEU A 51 0.57 -3.90 -13.79
C LEU A 51 1.38 -2.86 -14.55
N GLN A 52 0.90 -2.46 -15.72
CA GLN A 52 1.50 -1.35 -16.45
C GLN A 52 0.89 -0.05 -15.94
N ILE A 53 1.64 0.64 -15.06
CA ILE A 53 1.28 1.95 -14.54
C ILE A 53 2.41 2.91 -14.87
N THR A 54 2.09 3.93 -15.66
CA THR A 54 3.06 4.95 -16.07
C THR A 54 3.26 5.95 -14.93
N CYS A 55 4.46 5.98 -14.37
CA CYS A 55 4.86 6.97 -13.39
C CYS A 55 6.23 7.57 -13.77
N LYS A 56 6.35 8.91 -13.64
CA LYS A 56 7.58 9.66 -13.91
C LYS A 56 8.70 9.28 -12.94
N GLU A 57 8.35 9.04 -11.68
CA GLU A 57 9.29 8.69 -10.62
C GLU A 57 9.56 7.19 -10.55
N ASN A 58 10.71 6.82 -9.99
CA ASN A 58 11.08 5.44 -9.74
C ASN A 58 10.51 4.99 -8.38
N ILE A 59 9.41 4.24 -8.44
CA ILE A 59 8.66 3.79 -7.26
C ILE A 59 8.88 2.29 -7.07
N GLN A 60 9.21 1.89 -5.85
CA GLN A 60 9.34 0.50 -5.46
C GLN A 60 8.01 0.01 -4.89
N LEU A 61 7.40 -1.00 -5.51
CA LEU A 61 6.20 -1.65 -5.01
C LEU A 61 6.56 -2.99 -4.39
N PHE A 62 6.27 -3.13 -3.10
CA PHE A 62 6.43 -4.36 -2.34
C PHE A 62 5.10 -5.09 -2.17
N TRP A 63 5.05 -6.35 -2.57
CA TRP A 63 3.95 -7.22 -2.18
C TRP A 63 4.11 -7.63 -0.72
N VAL A 64 3.07 -7.43 0.09
CA VAL A 64 3.05 -7.82 1.50
C VAL A 64 1.84 -8.72 1.80
N SER A 65 2.02 -9.65 2.72
CA SER A 65 1.04 -10.69 3.05
C SER A 65 -0.03 -10.22 4.03
N SER A 66 0.20 -9.07 4.68
CA SER A 66 -0.63 -8.50 5.75
C SER A 66 -0.61 -6.99 5.74
N GLY A 67 -1.61 -6.39 6.37
CA GLY A 67 -1.84 -4.94 6.41
C GLY A 67 -3.17 -4.53 5.79
N THR A 68 -3.35 -3.24 5.55
CA THR A 68 -4.41 -2.67 4.71
C THR A 68 -4.15 -2.98 3.23
N TRP A 69 -5.05 -2.59 2.32
CA TRP A 69 -4.83 -2.80 0.88
C TRP A 69 -3.59 -2.10 0.34
N GLY A 70 -3.28 -0.91 0.84
CA GLY A 70 -2.11 -0.15 0.49
C GLY A 70 -1.55 0.60 1.69
N SER A 71 -0.25 0.86 1.63
CA SER A 71 0.44 1.88 2.41
C SER A 71 1.67 2.35 1.64
N TYR A 72 2.29 3.43 2.11
CA TYR A 72 3.49 3.97 1.49
C TYR A 72 4.55 4.32 2.55
N GLU A 73 5.80 4.37 2.10
CA GLU A 73 6.97 4.75 2.88
C GLU A 73 7.85 5.66 2.02
N LEU A 74 8.23 6.79 2.59
CA LEU A 74 9.13 7.72 1.93
C LEU A 74 10.53 7.11 1.77
N PRO A 75 11.27 7.49 0.73
CA PRO A 75 10.92 8.52 -0.26
C PRO A 75 10.08 8.01 -1.45
N ASN A 76 10.04 6.69 -1.70
CA ASN A 76 9.53 6.18 -2.97
C ASN A 76 9.03 4.72 -2.92
N SER A 77 8.59 4.24 -1.77
CA SER A 77 8.13 2.86 -1.60
C SER A 77 6.62 2.80 -1.33
N ILE A 78 5.96 1.80 -1.91
CA ILE A 78 4.58 1.45 -1.59
C ILE A 78 4.49 -0.04 -1.26
N PHE A 79 3.59 -0.38 -0.36
CA PHE A 79 3.31 -1.74 0.07
C PHE A 79 1.88 -2.07 -0.27
N ILE A 80 1.68 -3.21 -0.94
CA ILE A 80 0.36 -3.62 -1.39
C ILE A 80 0.04 -5.00 -0.85
N CYS A 81 -1.06 -5.09 -0.12
CA CYS A 81 -1.62 -6.35 0.36
C CYS A 81 -2.69 -6.80 -0.63
N PRO A 82 -2.43 -7.79 -1.50
CA PRO A 82 -3.25 -8.00 -2.69
C PRO A 82 -4.60 -8.69 -2.42
N TRP A 83 -4.89 -9.03 -1.17
CA TRP A 83 -6.04 -9.84 -0.81
C TRP A 83 -7.34 -9.03 -0.88
N GLY A 84 -8.34 -9.57 -1.59
CA GLY A 84 -9.66 -8.94 -1.67
C GLY A 84 -9.72 -7.62 -2.44
N ILE A 85 -8.62 -7.20 -3.07
CA ILE A 85 -8.61 -6.02 -3.95
C ILE A 85 -9.33 -6.36 -5.26
N LYS A 86 -10.39 -5.60 -5.58
CA LYS A 86 -11.11 -5.71 -6.86
C LYS A 86 -10.40 -4.96 -7.99
N ASP A 87 -9.91 -3.76 -7.68
CA ASP A 87 -9.17 -2.91 -8.63
C ASP A 87 -7.78 -2.55 -8.06
N MET A 88 -6.80 -3.37 -8.45
CA MET A 88 -5.40 -3.20 -8.04
C MET A 88 -4.76 -1.94 -8.61
N LYS A 89 -5.17 -1.53 -9.82
CA LYS A 89 -4.61 -0.33 -10.45
C LYS A 89 -5.02 0.91 -9.67
N SER A 90 -6.28 0.98 -9.24
CA SER A 90 -6.78 2.07 -8.41
C SER A 90 -6.04 2.18 -7.08
N VAL A 91 -5.86 1.06 -6.35
CA VAL A 91 -5.11 1.06 -5.07
C VAL A 91 -3.67 1.52 -5.27
N ILE A 92 -2.96 0.99 -6.26
CA ILE A 92 -1.57 1.41 -6.53
C ILE A 92 -1.51 2.90 -6.89
N THR A 93 -2.45 3.39 -7.71
CA THR A 93 -2.49 4.81 -8.10
C THR A 93 -2.76 5.71 -6.89
N HIS A 94 -3.60 5.27 -5.96
CA HIS A 94 -3.88 5.95 -4.70
C HIS A 94 -2.62 6.08 -3.82
N GLU A 95 -1.89 4.99 -3.60
CA GLU A 95 -0.64 5.04 -2.81
C GLU A 95 0.45 5.88 -3.48
N ILE A 96 0.52 5.89 -4.81
CA ILE A 96 1.41 6.77 -5.55
C ILE A 96 1.02 8.25 -5.35
N ALA A 97 -0.27 8.55 -5.28
CA ALA A 97 -0.73 9.90 -5.03
C ALA A 97 -0.32 10.39 -3.64
N HIS A 98 -0.35 9.53 -2.62
CA HIS A 98 0.21 9.84 -1.30
C HIS A 98 1.68 10.23 -1.38
N LEU A 99 2.53 9.44 -2.05
CA LEU A 99 3.95 9.76 -2.22
C LEU A 99 4.18 11.11 -2.91
N LYS A 100 3.44 11.40 -3.98
CA LYS A 100 3.60 12.64 -4.77
C LYS A 100 3.16 13.90 -4.04
N HIS A 101 2.28 13.76 -3.07
CA HIS A 101 1.67 14.88 -2.38
C HIS A 101 2.05 14.95 -0.90
N GLU A 102 3.05 14.17 -0.47
CA GLU A 102 3.50 14.16 0.92
C GLU A 102 3.89 15.56 1.40
N ASP A 103 4.59 16.35 0.58
CA ASP A 103 4.99 17.73 0.93
C ASP A 103 3.79 18.64 1.27
N ASN A 104 2.63 18.36 0.67
CA ASN A 104 1.40 19.14 0.90
C ASN A 104 0.47 18.51 1.95
N ALA A 105 0.54 17.19 2.13
CA ALA A 105 -0.42 16.41 2.91
C ALA A 105 0.18 15.77 4.18
N GLY A 106 1.48 15.86 4.40
CA GLY A 106 2.20 15.25 5.52
C GLY A 106 1.79 15.83 6.89
N GLY A 107 1.39 17.10 6.94
CA GLY A 107 0.90 17.75 8.16
C GLY A 107 -0.59 17.57 8.44
N LEU A 108 -1.33 16.90 7.55
CA LEU A 108 -2.77 16.73 7.69
C LEU A 108 -3.12 15.56 8.61
N SER A 109 -4.33 15.60 9.18
CA SER A 109 -4.91 14.42 9.81
C SER A 109 -5.08 13.29 8.79
N HIS A 110 -5.17 12.04 9.22
CA HIS A 110 -5.37 10.93 8.30
C HIS A 110 -6.63 11.11 7.43
N GLU A 111 -7.75 11.53 8.02
CA GLU A 111 -8.99 11.78 7.27
C GLU A 111 -8.85 12.91 6.25
N ASP A 112 -8.19 14.00 6.61
CA ASP A 112 -7.99 15.14 5.71
C ASP A 112 -7.01 14.80 4.59
N LYS A 113 -6.01 13.97 4.90
CA LYS A 113 -5.07 13.43 3.92
C LYS A 113 -5.79 12.55 2.90
N GLU A 114 -6.61 11.61 3.34
CA GLU A 114 -7.40 10.76 2.44
C GLU A 114 -8.32 11.57 1.53
N LYS A 115 -9.00 12.61 2.07
CA LYS A 115 -9.84 13.53 1.28
C LYS A 115 -9.02 14.33 0.28
N TYR A 116 -7.87 14.86 0.70
CA TYR A 116 -6.97 15.61 -0.17
C TYR A 116 -6.51 14.73 -1.33
N ILE A 117 -6.04 13.51 -1.05
CA ILE A 117 -5.59 12.58 -2.09
C ILE A 117 -6.74 12.20 -3.03
N ALA A 118 -7.93 11.89 -2.51
CA ALA A 118 -9.09 11.60 -3.34
C ALA A 118 -9.41 12.75 -4.32
N SER A 119 -9.35 14.01 -3.87
CA SER A 119 -9.56 15.19 -4.73
C SER A 119 -8.51 15.36 -5.83
N ARG A 120 -7.27 14.88 -5.60
CA ARG A 120 -6.18 14.93 -6.58
C ARG A 120 -6.19 13.77 -7.56
N MET A 121 -6.86 12.68 -7.23
CA MET A 121 -7.06 11.54 -8.12
C MET A 121 -8.10 11.82 -9.21
N THR A 122 -9.07 12.71 -8.95
CA THR A 122 -10.09 13.12 -9.94
C THR A 122 -9.54 13.98 -11.09
N ASP A 123 -8.38 14.62 -10.92
CA ASP A 123 -7.88 15.59 -11.89
C ASP A 123 -7.17 14.98 -13.10
N ARG A 124 -6.82 13.68 -13.12
CA ARG A 124 -6.14 13.03 -14.27
C ARG A 124 -6.39 11.53 -14.40
N LEU A 125 -7.41 11.17 -15.18
CA LEU A 125 -7.34 10.10 -16.17
C LEU A 125 -7.84 10.63 -17.50
#